data_AF-A0A2R6H142-F1
#
_entry.id   AF-A0A2R6H142-F1
#
_cell.length_a   1.000
_cell.length_b   1.000
_cell.length_c   1.000
_cell.angle_alpha   90.00
_cell.angle_beta   90.00
_cell.angle_gamma   90.00
#
_symmetry.space_group_name_H-M   'P 1'
#
loop_
_entity.id
_entity.type
_entity.pdbx_description
1 polymer ?
#
loop_
_entity_poly.entity_id
_entity_poly.type
_entity_poly.pdbx_seq_one_letter_code
_entity_poly.pdbx_strand_id
1 'polypeptide(L)' 'MPHTCRNCKRTFGTELELELHLDTCSAGQLYCDECGGRFTERAATEDGWHYRCPNEDCDGSGIDEDIHQVSDARVAKQ' A
#
# COMPACT_ATOMS: atom_id res chain seq x y z
N MET A 1 1.04 15.31 -18.59
CA MET A 1 -0.16 14.88 -17.85
C MET A 1 0.09 15.11 -16.36
N PRO A 2 -0.94 15.43 -15.55
CA PRO A 2 -0.77 15.44 -14.09
C PRO A 2 -0.55 14.02 -13.58
N HIS A 3 0.53 13.79 -12.82
CA HIS A 3 0.81 12.51 -12.19
C HIS A 3 0.22 12.53 -10.78
N THR A 4 -0.92 11.86 -10.58
CA THR A 4 -1.66 11.95 -9.31
C THR A 4 -1.53 10.64 -8.55
N CYS A 5 -1.09 10.71 -7.30
CA CYS A 5 -1.07 9.55 -6.42
C CYS A 5 -2.51 9.14 -6.09
N ARG A 6 -2.87 7.87 -6.35
CA ARG A 6 -4.22 7.35 -6.08
C ARG A 6 -4.52 7.26 -4.58
N ASN A 7 -3.48 7.07 -3.78
CA ASN A 7 -3.59 6.83 -2.34
C ASN A 7 -3.77 8.14 -1.54
N CYS A 8 -2.99 9.18 -1.82
CA CYS A 8 -3.06 10.46 -1.09
C CYS A 8 -3.66 11.62 -1.90
N LYS A 9 -3.97 11.40 -3.19
CA LYS A 9 -4.50 12.41 -4.13
C LYS A 9 -3.58 13.63 -4.35
N ARG A 10 -2.29 13.53 -4.02
CA ARG A 10 -1.30 14.56 -4.37
C ARG A 10 -0.95 14.50 -5.85
N THR A 11 -0.79 15.67 -6.46
CA THR A 11 -0.44 15.85 -7.86
C THR A 11 1.02 16.26 -8.01
N PHE A 12 1.71 15.64 -8.96
CA PHE A 12 3.12 15.87 -9.29
C PHE A 12 3.25 16.32 -10.75
N GLY A 13 4.32 17.07 -11.03
CA GLY A 13 4.61 17.61 -12.36
C GLY A 13 5.17 16.57 -13.32
N THR A 14 5.83 15.54 -12.80
CA THR A 14 6.49 14.48 -13.56
C THR A 14 6.19 13.09 -12.99
N GLU A 15 6.45 12.06 -13.81
CA GLU A 15 6.34 10.65 -13.42
C GLU A 15 7.35 10.29 -12.34
N LEU A 16 8.61 10.74 -12.49
CA LEU A 16 9.68 10.48 -11.53
C LEU A 16 9.34 11.01 -10.12
N GLU A 17 8.74 12.19 -10.02
CA GLU A 17 8.28 12.74 -8.75
C GLU A 17 7.17 11.89 -8.12
N LEU A 18 6.25 11.35 -8.93
CA LEU A 18 5.23 10.42 -8.45
C LEU A 18 5.88 9.13 -7.96
N GLU A 19 6.81 8.55 -8.71
CA GLU A 19 7.50 7.31 -8.31
C GLU A 19 8.26 7.47 -7.00
N LEU A 20 9.06 8.54 -6.86
CA LEU A 20 9.76 8.86 -5.61
C LEU A 20 8.78 9.11 -4.45
N HIS A 21 7.61 9.66 -4.74
CA HIS A 21 6.58 9.83 -3.74
C HIS A 21 5.96 8.50 -3.29
N LEU A 22 5.76 7.52 -4.18
CA LEU A 22 5.17 6.22 -3.82
C LEU A 22 5.98 5.50 -2.73
N ASP A 23 7.31 5.62 -2.74
CA ASP A 23 8.20 5.09 -1.70
C ASP A 23 7.98 5.72 -0.30
N THR A 24 7.52 6.97 -0.24
CA THR A 24 7.29 7.71 1.02
C THR A 24 5.82 7.91 1.33
N CYS A 25 4.91 7.40 0.50
CA CYS A 25 3.49 7.63 0.62
C CYS A 25 2.89 6.75 1.73
N SER A 26 2.74 7.31 2.92
CA SER A 26 2.11 6.61 4.06
C SER A 26 0.65 6.20 3.78
N ALA A 27 -0.06 6.95 2.93
CA ALA A 27 -1.43 6.60 2.54
C ALA A 27 -1.50 5.39 1.60
N GLY A 28 -0.39 5.07 0.92
CA GLY A 28 -0.25 3.92 0.04
C GLY A 28 0.50 2.76 0.69
N GLN A 29 0.74 2.82 2.01
CA GLN A 29 1.23 1.66 2.74
C GLN A 29 0.10 0.67 2.96
N LEU A 30 0.48 -0.59 2.87
CA LEU A 30 -0.32 -1.74 3.20
C LEU A 30 0.09 -2.22 4.60
N TYR A 31 -0.87 -2.82 5.28
CA TYR A 31 -0.75 -3.39 6.60
C TYR A 31 -1.24 -4.84 6.55
N CYS A 32 -0.43 -5.79 6.99
CA CYS A 32 -0.85 -7.17 7.16
C CYS A 32 -1.36 -7.38 8.58
N ASP A 33 -2.59 -7.87 8.75
CA ASP A 33 -3.18 -8.15 10.06
C ASP A 33 -2.54 -9.38 10.74
N GLU A 34 -2.11 -10.37 9.95
CA GLU A 34 -1.52 -11.61 10.46
C GLU A 34 -0.19 -11.38 11.20
N CYS A 35 0.73 -10.62 10.58
CA CYS A 35 2.05 -10.34 11.17
C CYS A 35 2.20 -8.93 11.75
N GLY A 36 1.23 -8.04 11.53
CA GLY A 36 1.29 -6.62 11.92
C GLY A 36 2.28 -5.78 11.09
N GLY A 37 2.83 -6.36 10.01
CA GLY A 37 3.83 -5.72 9.16
C GLY A 37 3.25 -4.59 8.32
N ARG A 38 4.02 -3.51 8.12
CA ARG A 38 3.68 -2.42 7.19
C ARG A 38 4.68 -2.39 6.05
N PHE A 39 4.18 -2.34 4.82
CA PHE A 39 4.99 -2.37 3.61
C PHE A 39 4.35 -1.54 2.50
N THR A 40 5.11 -1.24 1.44
CA THR A 40 4.59 -0.53 0.27
C THR A 40 3.85 -1.48 -0.66
N GLU A 41 2.91 -0.96 -1.46
CA GLU A 41 2.20 -1.73 -2.49
C GLU A 41 3.16 -2.51 -3.41
N ARG A 42 4.26 -1.88 -3.83
CA ARG A 42 5.31 -2.51 -4.66
C ARG A 42 5.97 -3.74 -4.02
N ALA A 43 6.04 -3.80 -2.69
CA ALA A 43 6.60 -4.95 -1.99
C ALA A 43 5.57 -6.09 -1.86
N ALA A 44 4.28 -5.76 -1.96
CA ALA A 44 3.20 -6.73 -1.82
C ALA A 44 2.81 -7.40 -3.13
N THR A 45 2.99 -6.69 -4.25
CA THR A 45 2.59 -7.16 -5.57
C THR A 45 3.53 -6.65 -6.65
N GLU A 46 3.90 -7.51 -7.59
CA GLU A 46 4.67 -7.13 -8.78
C GLU A 46 3.76 -6.84 -9.99
N ASP A 47 2.63 -7.56 -10.07
CA ASP A 47 1.68 -7.49 -11.18
C ASP A 47 0.48 -6.56 -10.93
N GLY A 48 0.25 -6.16 -9.67
CA GLY A 48 -0.86 -5.29 -9.26
C GLY A 48 -2.17 -6.02 -8.91
N TRP A 49 -2.21 -7.35 -9.03
CA TRP A 49 -3.39 -8.19 -8.75
C TRP A 49 -3.18 -9.10 -7.56
N HIS A 50 -2.01 -9.71 -7.44
CA HIS A 50 -1.70 -10.64 -6.35
C HIS A 50 -0.94 -9.93 -5.24
N TYR A 51 -1.64 -9.62 -4.15
CA TYR A 51 -1.06 -9.02 -2.96
C TYR A 51 -0.69 -10.12 -1.97
N ARG A 52 0.59 -10.17 -1.58
CA ARG A 52 1.12 -11.09 -0.56
C ARG A 52 2.00 -10.32 0.41
N CYS A 53 1.99 -10.74 1.67
CA CYS A 53 2.89 -10.22 2.66
C CYS A 53 4.35 -10.55 2.26
N PRO A 54 5.26 -9.57 2.20
CA PRO A 54 6.67 -9.82 1.90
C PRO A 54 7.42 -10.50 3.05
N ASN A 55 6.78 -10.71 4.20
CA ASN A 55 7.38 -11.38 5.35
C ASN A 55 7.40 -12.90 5.13
N GLU A 56 8.59 -13.51 5.16
CA GLU A 56 8.79 -14.95 4.93
C GLU A 56 8.15 -15.85 6.00
N ASP A 57 7.94 -15.30 7.20
CA ASP A 57 7.27 -15.98 8.31
C ASP A 57 5.74 -15.77 8.32
N CYS A 58 5.17 -15.15 7.28
CA CYS A 58 3.76 -14.75 7.20
C CYS A 58 3.14 -15.20 5.87
N ASP A 59 1.96 -15.82 5.93
CA ASP A 59 1.26 -16.31 4.71
C ASP A 59 0.17 -15.34 4.23
N GLY A 60 -0.03 -14.24 4.97
CA GLY A 60 -1.07 -13.25 4.71
C GLY A 60 -1.11 -12.80 3.25
N SER A 61 -2.27 -12.96 2.62
CA SER A 61 -2.48 -12.72 1.20
C SER A 61 -3.85 -12.08 0.95
N GLY A 62 -4.01 -11.42 -0.20
CA GLY A 62 -5.28 -10.79 -0.57
C GLY A 62 -5.48 -9.42 0.08
N ILE A 63 -5.85 -8.44 -0.74
CA ILE A 63 -6.22 -7.11 -0.26
C ILE A 63 -7.66 -7.18 0.28
N ASP A 64 -7.93 -6.53 1.42
CA ASP A 64 -9.18 -6.63 2.19
C ASP A 64 -9.39 -7.95 2.97
N GLU A 65 -8.55 -8.95 2.75
CA GLU A 65 -8.50 -10.20 3.53
C GLU A 65 -7.48 -10.08 4.67
N ASP A 66 -6.22 -10.41 4.42
CA ASP A 66 -5.15 -10.27 5.42
C ASP A 66 -4.38 -8.96 5.27
N ILE A 67 -4.49 -8.29 4.11
CA ILE A 67 -3.73 -7.07 3.78
C ILE A 67 -4.70 -5.89 3.61
N HIS A 68 -4.54 -4.86 4.43
CA HIS A 68 -5.38 -3.65 4.45
C HIS A 68 -4.58 -2.40 4.06
N GLN A 69 -5.20 -1.46 3.33
CA GLN A 69 -4.59 -0.15 3.06
C GLN A 69 -4.67 0.75 4.30
N VAL A 70 -3.55 1.35 4.69
CA VAL A 70 -3.45 2.20 5.89
C VAL A 70 -4.33 3.46 5.77
N SER A 71 -4.64 3.92 4.55
CA SER A 71 -5.54 5.04 4.30
C SER A 71 -7.00 4.77 4.69
N ASP A 72 -7.43 3.51 4.76
CA ASP A 72 -8.81 3.12 5.12
C ASP A 72 -8.98 2.75 6.60
N ALA A 73 -7.89 2.81 7.40
CA ALA A 73 -7.93 2.55 8.84
C ALA A 73 -8.57 3.70 9.64
N ARG A 74 -9.78 4.13 9.27
CA ARG A 74 -10.74 4.66 10.25
C ARG A 74 -11.23 3.46 11.04
N VAL A 75 -10.47 3.10 12.06
CA VAL A 75 -10.86 2.12 13.09
C VAL A 75 -12.23 2.54 13.64
N ALA A 76 -13.29 1.97 13.07
CA ALA A 76 -14.62 1.96 13.68
C ALA A 76 -14.61 0.82 14.70
N LYS A 77 -14.02 1.09 15.86
CA LYS A 77 -14.22 0.26 17.04
C LYS A 77 -15.60 0.63 17.59
N GLN A 78 -16.61 -0.18 17.29
CA GLN A 78 -17.89 -0.14 18.01
C GLN A 78 -17.76 -0.86 19.36
#